data_AF-A0A9D8JZ11-F1
#
_entry.id   AF-A0A9D8JZ11-F1
#
_cell.length_a   1.000
_cell.length_b   1.000
_cell.length_c   1.000
_cell.angle_alpha   90.00
_cell.angle_beta   90.00
_cell.angle_gamma   90.00
#
_symmetry.space_group_name_H-M   'P 1'
#
loop_
_entity.id
_entity.type
_entity.pdbx_description
1 polymer ?
#
loop_
_entity_poly.entity_id
_entity_poly.type
_entity_poly.pdbx_seq_one_letter_code
_entity_poly.pdbx_strand_id
1 'polypeptide(L)'
;MSKTIRFIAICILIALGSAAAAQSGRTVIIITAEGPVTPVMVSHIQRAIGTADERGAEALIIRLNTPGGQVDLMDRIVTAMLESPIPIVVYVSPRGAIAGSAGTVITLAAHANAMAPETAIGAASPVGGQGEDVGETLEAKIKNVLKAQVRNLASERGPAAIALAESTIEEAKAATADEAKAVGLTDFIAADLDDLLAQLDGFTVMVRGEPVTLHTGDAAVVELDVTLLEEILAILTNPNVVFLLLAVGAQAILIELSSPGGWVAGFTGAICLALAFYGLGVLPVNWFGIVFIVLAFVLFILDIQATSHGALTAAAVGSLIVGALVLFNSPGSLPYLRVSVPLVIGTSAVLGGAFFALLVFALRTRRLPAAMGAASLVGKVGEVKQTLAPKGIVQLESEEWSAETDGETIEAGQSVVVVEVRGVRLKVRRKA
;
A
#
# COMPACT_ATOMS: atom_id res chain seq x y z
N MET A 1 -14.44 -14.04 69.55
CA MET A 1 -14.57 -13.72 68.12
C MET A 1 -15.05 -14.97 67.38
N SER A 2 -16.21 -14.90 66.71
CA SER A 2 -16.76 -16.06 66.00
C SER A 2 -15.83 -16.46 64.84
N LYS A 3 -15.80 -17.75 64.48
CA LYS A 3 -14.99 -18.27 63.36
C LYS A 3 -15.25 -17.51 62.06
N THR A 4 -16.47 -17.01 61.88
CA THR A 4 -16.92 -16.19 60.76
C THR A 4 -16.20 -14.83 60.68
N ILE A 5 -15.98 -14.17 61.82
CA ILE A 5 -15.27 -12.86 61.87
C ILE A 5 -13.78 -13.04 61.53
N ARG A 6 -13.16 -14.14 61.98
CA ARG A 6 -11.77 -14.46 61.59
C ARG A 6 -11.65 -14.78 60.10
N PHE A 7 -12.62 -15.50 59.53
CA PHE A 7 -12.62 -15.84 58.10
C PHE A 7 -12.78 -14.59 57.22
N ILE A 8 -13.72 -13.70 57.57
CA ILE A 8 -13.91 -12.43 56.85
C ILE A 8 -12.67 -11.52 56.98
N ALA A 9 -12.06 -11.44 58.16
CA ALA A 9 -10.82 -10.67 58.35
C ALA A 9 -9.65 -11.23 57.53
N ILE A 10 -9.53 -12.56 57.41
CA ILE A 10 -8.51 -13.21 56.57
C ILE A 10 -8.79 -12.95 55.08
N CYS A 11 -10.04 -13.06 54.62
CA CYS A 11 -10.38 -12.74 53.23
C CYS A 11 -10.14 -11.25 52.89
N ILE A 12 -10.40 -10.34 53.82
CA ILE A 12 -10.12 -8.91 53.67
C ILE A 12 -8.60 -8.65 53.65
N LEU A 13 -7.81 -9.31 54.51
CA LEU A 13 -6.35 -9.21 54.49
C LEU A 13 -5.71 -9.79 53.21
N ILE A 14 -6.28 -10.88 52.66
CA ILE A 14 -5.83 -11.45 51.39
C ILE A 14 -6.22 -10.52 50.22
N ALA A 15 -7.42 -9.95 50.23
CA ALA A 15 -7.86 -8.99 49.21
C ALA A 15 -7.05 -7.66 49.27
N LEU A 16 -6.68 -7.20 50.46
CA LEU A 16 -5.80 -6.05 50.66
C LEU A 16 -4.33 -6.35 50.31
N GLY A 17 -3.87 -7.59 50.55
CA GLY A 17 -2.54 -8.05 50.15
C GLY A 17 -2.37 -8.22 48.64
N SER A 18 -3.43 -8.58 47.91
CA SER A 18 -3.41 -8.67 46.44
C SER A 18 -3.53 -7.32 45.75
N ALA A 19 -4.16 -6.31 46.38
CA ALA A 19 -4.18 -4.94 45.84
C ALA A 19 -2.83 -4.23 46.01
N ALA A 20 -2.04 -4.58 47.03
CA ALA A 20 -0.68 -4.05 47.23
C ALA A 20 0.38 -4.73 46.34
N ALA A 21 0.03 -5.80 45.64
CA ALA A 21 0.86 -6.48 44.65
C ALA A 21 0.46 -6.16 43.20
N ALA A 22 -0.33 -5.09 42.98
CA ALA A 22 -0.28 -4.39 41.70
C ALA A 22 1.10 -3.73 41.63
N GLN A 23 2.06 -4.46 41.09
CA GLN A 23 3.39 -3.96 40.80
C GLN A 23 3.21 -2.62 40.08
N SER A 24 3.63 -1.54 40.75
CA SER A 24 3.87 -0.22 40.16
C SER A 24 5.03 -0.33 39.18
N GLY A 25 4.94 -1.28 38.24
CA GLY A 25 5.95 -1.61 37.28
C GLY A 25 6.04 -0.45 36.32
N ARG A 26 7.19 0.21 36.33
CA ARG A 26 7.56 1.13 35.27
C ARG A 26 7.41 0.41 33.94
N THR A 27 6.82 1.09 32.97
CA THR A 27 6.58 0.49 31.65
C THR A 27 7.48 1.19 30.65
N VAL A 28 8.20 0.43 29.85
CA VAL A 28 8.91 0.94 28.67
C VAL A 28 8.10 0.54 27.45
N ILE A 29 7.69 1.51 26.66
CA ILE A 29 7.02 1.22 25.38
C ILE A 29 8.09 1.06 24.32
N ILE A 30 7.98 0.04 23.48
CA ILE A 30 8.85 -0.16 22.33
C ILE A 30 8.04 -0.16 21.04
N ILE A 31 8.58 0.47 20.00
CA ILE A 31 8.09 0.40 18.63
C ILE A 31 9.21 0.00 17.67
N THR A 32 8.82 -0.55 16.52
CA THR A 32 9.73 -0.83 15.41
C THR A 32 9.49 0.15 14.28
N ALA A 33 10.55 0.85 13.86
CA ALA A 33 10.58 1.77 12.73
C ALA A 33 11.56 1.23 11.68
N GLU A 34 11.05 0.42 10.76
CA GLU A 34 11.84 -0.24 9.72
C GLU A 34 11.49 0.27 8.31
N GLY A 35 12.51 0.39 7.46
CA GLY A 35 12.39 0.80 6.07
C GLY A 35 12.47 2.31 5.90
N PRO A 36 12.11 2.83 4.71
CA PRO A 36 12.19 4.25 4.41
C PRO A 36 11.32 5.10 5.36
N VAL A 37 11.73 6.33 5.61
CA VAL A 37 10.92 7.29 6.38
C VAL A 37 9.70 7.68 5.53
N THR A 38 8.53 7.13 5.89
CA THR A 38 7.25 7.33 5.22
C THR A 38 6.24 8.04 6.12
N PRO A 39 5.14 8.61 5.58
CA PRO A 39 4.09 9.22 6.40
C PRO A 39 3.51 8.28 7.47
N VAL A 40 3.51 6.97 7.21
CA VAL A 40 3.05 5.94 8.15
C VAL A 40 4.02 5.80 9.32
N MET A 41 5.33 5.81 9.06
CA MET A 41 6.33 5.81 10.14
C MET A 41 6.18 7.06 11.02
N VAL A 42 5.92 8.23 10.41
CA VAL A 42 5.65 9.46 11.16
C VAL A 42 4.42 9.30 12.06
N SER A 43 3.29 8.82 11.52
CA SER A 43 2.07 8.66 12.34
C SER A 43 2.25 7.63 13.44
N HIS A 44 2.98 6.55 13.17
CA HIS A 44 3.28 5.51 14.15
C HIS A 44 4.12 6.04 15.31
N ILE A 45 5.21 6.77 15.02
CA ILE A 45 6.05 7.40 16.04
C ILE A 45 5.26 8.43 16.85
N GLN A 46 4.49 9.30 16.19
CA GLN A 46 3.65 10.30 16.88
C GLN A 46 2.61 9.64 17.80
N ARG A 47 1.96 8.57 17.33
CA ARG A 47 1.03 7.77 18.13
C ARG A 47 1.73 7.10 19.30
N ALA A 48 2.95 6.60 19.11
CA ALA A 48 3.71 5.96 20.16
C ALA A 48 4.12 6.94 21.26
N ILE A 49 4.56 8.15 20.89
CA ILE A 49 4.84 9.24 21.85
C ILE A 49 3.59 9.56 22.66
N GLY A 50 2.45 9.78 21.99
CA GLY A 50 1.18 10.06 22.68
C GLY A 50 0.72 8.91 23.59
N THR A 51 0.82 7.66 23.12
CA THR A 51 0.44 6.49 23.92
C THR A 51 1.34 6.30 25.14
N ALA A 52 2.64 6.58 24.99
CA ALA A 52 3.61 6.45 26.06
C ALA A 52 3.44 7.56 27.12
N ASP A 53 3.13 8.78 26.69
CA ASP A 53 2.73 9.88 27.59
C ASP A 53 1.43 9.55 28.35
N GLU A 54 0.37 9.15 27.63
CA GLU A 54 -0.93 8.80 28.22
C GLU A 54 -0.84 7.66 29.26
N ARG A 55 0.09 6.73 29.06
CA ARG A 55 0.32 5.60 29.98
C ARG A 55 1.34 5.90 31.08
N GLY A 56 1.95 7.08 31.10
CA GLY A 56 3.01 7.43 32.03
C GLY A 56 4.20 6.46 31.93
N ALA A 57 4.57 6.11 30.69
CA ALA A 57 5.70 5.23 30.43
C ALA A 57 7.01 5.89 30.89
N GLU A 58 7.93 5.06 31.38
CA GLU A 58 9.28 5.47 31.80
C GLU A 58 10.07 6.01 30.60
N ALA A 59 9.95 5.35 29.45
CA ALA A 59 10.54 5.76 28.19
C ALA A 59 9.82 5.13 26.99
N LEU A 60 9.98 5.76 25.83
CA LEU A 60 9.70 5.17 24.52
C LEU A 60 11.02 4.77 23.85
N ILE A 61 11.17 3.49 23.52
CA ILE A 61 12.27 2.98 22.70
C ILE A 61 11.80 2.84 21.26
N ILE A 62 12.50 3.50 20.34
CA ILE A 62 12.29 3.38 18.89
C ILE A 62 13.39 2.48 18.33
N ARG A 63 13.05 1.24 18.00
CA ARG A 63 13.95 0.33 17.29
C ARG A 63 14.02 0.75 15.82
N LEU A 64 15.14 1.31 15.39
CA LEU A 64 15.28 1.97 14.11
C LEU A 64 16.16 1.16 13.15
N ASN A 65 15.64 0.92 11.95
CA ASN A 65 16.42 0.42 10.81
C ASN A 65 15.92 1.11 9.53
N THR A 66 16.57 2.18 9.12
CA THR A 66 16.13 3.00 7.98
C THR A 66 17.27 3.41 7.06
N PRO A 67 17.09 3.31 5.73
CA PRO A 67 18.00 3.92 4.76
C PRO A 67 17.81 5.45 4.65
N GLY A 68 16.79 6.01 5.31
CA GLY A 68 16.41 7.41 5.22
C GLY A 68 15.06 7.62 4.53
N GLY A 69 14.80 8.86 4.13
CA GLY A 69 13.58 9.26 3.44
C GLY A 69 13.50 10.76 3.27
N GLN A 70 12.29 11.30 3.13
CA GLN A 70 12.11 12.72 2.84
C GLN A 70 12.44 13.62 4.05
N VAL A 71 13.06 14.77 3.77
CA VAL A 71 13.50 15.73 4.79
C VAL A 71 12.32 16.30 5.59
N ASP A 72 11.17 16.56 4.95
CA ASP A 72 9.98 17.06 5.63
C ASP A 72 9.40 16.05 6.63
N LEU A 73 9.40 14.76 6.27
CA LEU A 73 8.94 13.70 7.17
C LEU A 73 9.91 13.48 8.33
N MET A 74 11.21 13.56 8.06
CA MET A 74 12.25 13.56 9.09
C MET A 74 12.06 14.72 10.07
N ASP A 75 11.88 15.95 9.58
CA ASP A 75 11.69 17.14 10.42
C ASP A 75 10.44 17.03 11.30
N ARG A 76 9.36 16.42 10.79
CA ARG A 76 8.15 16.14 11.59
C ARG A 76 8.40 15.15 12.72
N ILE A 77 9.21 14.10 12.49
CA ILE A 77 9.61 13.15 13.54
C ILE A 77 10.49 13.85 14.57
N VAL A 78 11.53 14.55 14.12
CA VAL A 78 12.46 15.28 15.00
C VAL A 78 11.71 16.28 15.88
N THR A 79 10.79 17.06 15.29
CA THR A 79 9.97 18.01 16.04
C THR A 79 9.13 17.30 17.11
N ALA A 80 8.45 16.20 16.75
CA ALA A 80 7.66 15.43 17.71
C ALA A 80 8.52 14.85 18.85
N MET A 81 9.77 14.44 18.55
CA MET A 81 10.69 13.93 19.56
C MET A 81 11.17 15.03 20.52
N LEU A 82 11.55 16.20 19.98
CA LEU A 82 11.99 17.35 20.78
C LEU A 82 10.86 17.92 21.66
N GLU A 83 9.62 17.83 21.19
CA GLU A 83 8.44 18.27 21.94
C GLU A 83 7.93 17.21 22.94
N SER A 84 8.51 16.00 22.95
CA SER A 84 8.02 14.90 23.78
C SER A 84 8.07 15.22 25.28
N PRO A 85 7.01 14.91 26.06
CA PRO A 85 7.02 15.00 27.51
C PRO A 85 7.73 13.83 28.20
N ILE A 86 7.99 12.74 27.46
CA ILE A 86 8.64 11.54 27.97
C ILE A 86 10.04 11.35 27.34
N PRO A 87 10.95 10.61 28.03
CA PRO A 87 12.20 10.17 27.42
C PRO A 87 11.97 9.31 26.17
N ILE A 88 12.76 9.57 25.13
CA ILE A 88 12.76 8.83 23.88
C ILE A 88 14.18 8.34 23.63
N VAL A 89 14.31 7.03 23.46
CA VAL A 89 15.56 6.37 23.13
C VAL A 89 15.48 5.82 21.71
N VAL A 90 16.41 6.18 20.83
CA VAL A 90 16.55 5.53 19.53
C VAL A 90 17.56 4.40 19.62
N TYR A 91 17.15 3.19 19.26
CA TYR A 91 18.02 2.02 19.22
C TYR A 91 18.18 1.53 17.79
N VAL A 92 19.35 1.77 17.19
CA VAL A 92 19.68 1.29 15.84
C VAL A 92 19.91 -0.21 15.91
N SER A 93 18.95 -0.99 15.43
CA SER A 93 18.86 -2.43 15.70
C SER A 93 17.88 -3.10 14.72
N PRO A 94 18.03 -4.40 14.39
CA PRO A 94 18.98 -5.39 14.92
C PRO A 94 20.42 -5.22 14.41
N ARG A 95 21.31 -6.17 14.71
CA ARG A 95 22.65 -6.26 14.10
C ARG A 95 22.55 -6.13 12.58
N GLY A 96 23.44 -5.34 11.97
CA GLY A 96 23.41 -5.03 10.53
C GLY A 96 22.38 -3.96 10.13
N ALA A 97 21.57 -3.45 11.06
CA ALA A 97 20.69 -2.31 10.80
C ALA A 97 21.48 -1.03 10.51
N ILE A 98 20.79 -0.09 9.89
CA ILE A 98 21.35 1.21 9.54
C ILE A 98 20.46 2.34 10.05
N ALA A 99 21.08 3.42 10.51
CA ALA A 99 20.46 4.73 10.70
C ALA A 99 21.00 5.67 9.61
N GLY A 100 20.66 5.37 8.36
CA GLY A 100 21.13 6.10 7.19
C GLY A 100 20.33 7.37 6.94
N SER A 101 20.98 8.41 6.42
CA SER A 101 20.33 9.63 5.97
C SER A 101 19.42 10.26 7.04
N ALA A 102 18.11 10.40 6.80
CA ALA A 102 17.15 10.89 7.78
C ALA A 102 17.23 10.13 9.13
N GLY A 103 17.57 8.84 9.12
CA GLY A 103 17.77 8.04 10.32
C GLY A 103 18.90 8.56 11.22
N THR A 104 19.94 9.17 10.66
CA THR A 104 21.01 9.81 11.44
C THR A 104 20.46 10.97 12.25
N VAL A 105 19.69 11.86 11.61
CA VAL A 105 19.12 13.05 12.26
C VAL A 105 18.09 12.65 13.32
N ILE A 106 17.24 11.66 13.01
CA ILE A 106 16.27 11.08 13.97
C ILE A 106 17.00 10.52 15.19
N THR A 107 18.10 9.77 14.97
CA THR A 107 18.90 9.21 16.08
C THR A 107 19.51 10.29 16.95
N LEU A 108 20.02 11.37 16.34
CA LEU A 108 20.60 12.51 17.07
C LEU A 108 19.56 13.35 17.83
N ALA A 109 18.30 13.32 17.40
CA ALA A 109 17.20 14.00 18.10
C ALA A 109 16.70 13.26 19.34
N ALA A 110 17.14 12.02 19.56
CA ALA A 110 16.73 11.24 20.71
C ALA A 110 17.38 11.76 21.99
N HIS A 111 16.66 11.62 23.11
CA HIS A 111 17.15 11.98 24.45
C HIS A 111 18.34 11.09 24.87
N ALA A 112 18.32 9.83 24.43
CA ALA A 112 19.48 8.93 24.43
C ALA A 112 19.45 8.10 23.14
N ASN A 113 20.59 7.57 22.71
CA ASN A 113 20.61 6.60 21.63
C ASN A 113 21.60 5.47 21.84
N ALA A 114 21.30 4.34 21.21
CA ALA A 114 22.09 3.14 21.26
C ALA A 114 22.22 2.51 19.87
N MET A 115 23.29 1.78 19.66
CA MET A 115 23.54 1.04 18.42
C MET A 115 23.80 -0.43 18.73
N ALA A 116 23.21 -1.34 17.97
CA ALA A 116 23.60 -2.75 18.05
C ALA A 116 24.99 -2.96 17.42
N PRO A 117 25.73 -4.02 17.80
CA PRO A 117 26.97 -4.37 17.12
C PRO A 117 26.76 -4.49 15.61
N GLU A 118 27.79 -4.13 14.82
CA GLU A 118 27.77 -4.22 13.35
C GLU A 118 26.66 -3.37 12.68
N THR A 119 26.14 -2.36 13.36
CA THR A 119 25.27 -1.34 12.75
C THR A 119 26.05 -0.14 12.25
N ALA A 120 25.42 0.67 11.41
CA ALA A 120 26.01 1.89 10.86
C ALA A 120 25.08 3.10 11.00
N ILE A 121 25.67 4.29 11.14
CA ILE A 121 24.99 5.59 11.18
C ILE A 121 25.71 6.59 10.26
N GLY A 122 24.97 7.50 9.63
CA GLY A 122 25.51 8.54 8.76
C GLY A 122 24.97 8.46 7.33
N ALA A 123 25.82 8.75 6.35
CA ALA A 123 25.45 8.84 4.92
C ALA A 123 24.21 9.72 4.71
N ALA A 124 24.28 10.95 5.23
CA ALA A 124 23.16 11.88 5.32
C ALA A 124 23.28 13.13 4.45
N SER A 125 24.12 13.06 3.42
CA SER A 125 24.12 14.05 2.34
C SER A 125 22.78 14.04 1.60
N PRO A 126 22.17 15.21 1.33
CA PRO A 126 20.90 15.28 0.61
C PRO A 126 21.07 14.88 -0.86
N VAL A 127 20.06 14.18 -1.38
CA VAL A 127 19.93 13.80 -2.79
C VAL A 127 18.51 14.12 -3.27
N GLY A 128 18.29 14.10 -4.59
CA GLY A 128 16.97 14.29 -5.20
C GLY A 128 16.01 13.15 -4.87
N GLY A 129 14.73 13.32 -5.21
CA GLY A 129 13.67 12.38 -4.83
C GLY A 129 13.82 10.99 -5.43
N GLN A 130 14.56 10.86 -6.53
CA GLN A 130 14.94 9.60 -7.15
C GLN A 130 16.41 9.25 -6.87
N GLY A 131 17.09 9.90 -5.92
CA GLY A 131 18.50 9.66 -5.63
C GLY A 131 19.48 10.29 -6.63
N GLU A 132 18.99 11.17 -7.51
CA GLU A 132 19.80 11.99 -8.41
C GLU A 132 20.52 13.13 -7.67
N ASP A 133 21.59 13.67 -8.25
CA ASP A 133 22.26 14.84 -7.67
C ASP A 133 21.35 16.07 -7.70
N VAL A 134 21.34 16.79 -6.57
CA VAL A 134 20.65 18.08 -6.47
C VAL A 134 21.59 19.15 -7.02
N GLY A 135 21.12 20.05 -7.89
CA GLY A 135 21.98 21.08 -8.47
C GLY A 135 22.79 21.87 -7.41
N GLU A 136 24.07 22.15 -7.69
CA GLU A 136 25.11 22.60 -6.74
C GLU A 136 24.66 23.68 -5.75
N THR A 137 23.99 24.73 -6.23
CA THR A 137 23.53 25.84 -5.37
C THR A 137 22.45 25.40 -4.39
N LEU A 138 21.53 24.52 -4.80
CA LEU A 138 20.47 24.03 -3.95
C LEU A 138 21.02 23.01 -2.95
N GLU A 139 21.91 22.12 -3.38
CA GLU A 139 22.62 21.17 -2.51
C GLU A 139 23.35 21.90 -1.38
N ALA A 140 24.15 22.93 -1.71
CA ALA A 140 24.86 23.72 -0.72
C ALA A 140 23.92 24.38 0.30
N LYS A 141 22.76 24.88 -0.13
CA LYS A 141 21.74 25.43 0.79
C LYS A 141 21.21 24.37 1.74
N ILE A 142 20.82 23.21 1.22
CA ILE A 142 20.27 22.11 2.03
C ILE A 142 21.33 21.60 3.02
N LYS A 143 22.56 21.33 2.56
CA LYS A 143 23.67 20.90 3.40
C LYS A 143 23.95 21.87 4.54
N ASN A 144 23.98 23.18 4.27
CA ASN A 144 24.26 24.16 5.32
C ASN A 144 23.15 24.22 6.38
N VAL A 145 21.88 24.06 5.99
CA VAL A 145 20.75 23.98 6.93
C VAL A 145 20.83 22.71 7.78
N LEU A 146 21.02 21.55 7.14
CA LEU A 146 21.10 20.26 7.83
C LEU A 146 22.32 20.19 8.76
N LYS A 147 23.48 20.73 8.37
CA LYS A 147 24.66 20.84 9.24
C LYS A 147 24.36 21.65 10.50
N ALA A 148 23.68 22.78 10.36
CA ALA A 148 23.28 23.58 11.51
C ALA A 148 22.30 22.82 12.43
N GLN A 149 21.37 22.06 11.84
CA GLN A 149 20.43 21.22 12.58
C GLN A 149 21.15 20.11 13.37
N VAL A 150 21.99 19.30 12.73
CA VAL A 150 22.70 18.21 13.43
C VAL A 150 23.69 18.74 14.48
N ARG A 151 24.29 19.91 14.25
CA ARG A 151 25.12 20.60 15.27
C ARG A 151 24.30 20.95 16.50
N ASN A 152 23.09 21.46 16.33
CA ASN A 152 22.20 21.79 17.45
C ASN A 152 21.75 20.53 18.19
N LEU A 153 21.37 19.47 17.48
CA LEU A 153 20.97 18.19 18.07
C LEU A 153 22.12 17.52 18.84
N ALA A 154 23.35 17.66 18.36
CA ALA A 154 24.55 17.13 19.01
C ALA A 154 25.20 18.12 20.01
N SER A 155 24.54 19.22 20.37
CA SER A 155 25.18 20.32 21.13
C SER A 155 25.61 19.94 22.54
N GLU A 156 24.97 18.94 23.16
CA GLU A 156 25.36 18.39 24.47
C GLU A 156 26.49 17.35 24.37
N ARG A 157 26.91 16.98 23.15
CA ARG A 157 27.97 16.00 22.88
C ARG A 157 29.33 16.69 22.68
N GLY A 158 30.39 15.89 22.72
CA GLY A 158 31.76 16.39 22.55
C GLY A 158 32.05 16.92 21.13
N PRO A 159 33.08 17.76 20.94
CA PRO A 159 33.42 18.35 19.64
C PRO A 159 33.64 17.33 18.51
N ALA A 160 34.18 16.15 18.84
CA ALA A 160 34.40 15.08 17.87
C ALA A 160 33.08 14.44 17.37
N ALA A 161 32.07 14.29 18.25
CA ALA A 161 30.74 13.85 17.85
C ALA A 161 30.06 14.86 16.93
N ILE A 162 30.14 16.16 17.26
CA ILE A 162 29.58 17.24 16.43
C ILE A 162 30.25 17.25 15.05
N ALA A 163 31.58 17.15 14.99
CA ALA A 163 32.31 17.08 13.73
C ALA A 163 31.91 15.85 12.89
N LEU A 164 31.76 14.68 13.54
CA LEU A 164 31.27 13.48 12.85
C LEU A 164 29.86 13.70 12.31
N ALA A 165 28.94 14.23 13.11
CA ALA A 165 27.56 14.53 12.71
C ALA A 165 27.51 15.45 11.48
N GLU A 166 28.29 16.54 11.46
CA GLU A 166 28.38 17.44 10.31
C GLU A 166 28.96 16.74 9.06
N SER A 167 29.98 15.91 9.23
CA SER A 167 30.59 15.18 8.12
C SER A 167 29.64 14.16 7.48
N THR A 168 28.64 13.66 8.21
CA THR A 168 27.60 12.81 7.63
C THR A 168 26.77 13.54 6.58
N ILE A 169 26.60 14.86 6.73
CA ILE A 169 25.88 15.73 5.81
C ILE A 169 26.80 16.23 4.70
N GLU A 170 27.99 16.71 5.05
CA GLU A 170 28.90 17.36 4.10
C GLU A 170 29.50 16.36 3.10
N GLU A 171 30.04 15.27 3.64
CA GLU A 171 30.89 14.30 2.93
C GLU A 171 30.17 12.96 2.72
N ALA A 172 28.89 12.85 3.11
CA ALA A 172 28.15 11.59 3.16
C ALA A 172 28.84 10.51 4.01
N LYS A 173 29.63 10.90 5.03
CA LYS A 173 30.37 9.95 5.86
C LYS A 173 29.43 9.05 6.64
N ALA A 174 29.75 7.77 6.72
CA ALA A 174 29.12 6.80 7.63
C ALA A 174 30.13 6.33 8.67
N ALA A 175 29.63 5.93 9.84
CA ALA A 175 30.41 5.41 10.95
C ALA A 175 29.80 4.10 11.47
N THR A 176 30.65 3.18 11.93
CA THR A 176 30.22 1.98 12.65
C THR A 176 29.77 2.32 14.07
N ALA A 177 29.09 1.39 14.74
CA ALA A 177 28.75 1.51 16.16
C ALA A 177 29.97 1.85 17.04
N ASP A 178 31.13 1.20 16.80
CA ASP A 178 32.37 1.44 17.55
C ASP A 178 32.94 2.84 17.30
N GLU A 179 32.97 3.29 16.03
CA GLU A 179 33.45 4.62 15.66
C GLU A 179 32.56 5.71 16.24
N ALA A 180 31.24 5.53 16.17
CA ALA A 180 30.25 6.43 16.75
C ALA A 180 30.39 6.50 18.27
N LYS A 181 30.59 5.35 18.94
CA LYS A 181 30.75 5.28 20.39
C LYS A 181 32.06 5.91 20.85
N ALA A 182 33.15 5.72 20.11
CA ALA A 182 34.47 6.25 20.44
C ALA A 182 34.50 7.79 20.50
N VAL A 183 33.71 8.46 19.65
CA VAL A 183 33.62 9.93 19.64
C VAL A 183 32.45 10.49 20.44
N GLY A 184 31.59 9.62 21.02
CA GLY A 184 30.40 10.01 21.78
C GLY A 184 29.20 10.42 20.93
N LEU A 185 29.13 9.98 19.67
CA LEU A 185 27.94 10.18 18.82
C LEU A 185 26.78 9.29 19.27
N THR A 186 27.07 8.04 19.68
CA THR A 186 26.10 7.15 20.32
C THR A 186 26.40 6.99 21.82
N ASP A 187 25.33 6.89 22.62
CA ASP A 187 25.44 6.78 24.08
C ASP A 187 25.74 5.34 24.50
N PHE A 188 25.31 4.34 23.75
CA PHE A 188 25.50 2.93 24.09
C PHE A 188 25.77 2.04 22.87
N ILE A 189 26.44 0.92 23.13
CA ILE A 189 26.42 -0.24 22.24
C ILE A 189 25.74 -1.36 23.02
N ALA A 190 24.59 -1.84 22.54
CA ALA A 190 23.79 -2.84 23.21
C ALA A 190 23.53 -4.03 22.27
N ALA A 191 23.72 -5.27 22.73
CA ALA A 191 23.57 -6.45 21.90
C ALA A 191 22.10 -6.77 21.57
N ASP A 192 21.20 -6.48 22.51
CA ASP A 192 19.76 -6.73 22.45
C ASP A 192 19.01 -5.72 23.32
N LEU A 193 17.72 -5.94 23.54
CA LEU A 193 16.89 -5.04 24.32
C LEU A 193 17.20 -5.12 25.82
N ASP A 194 17.50 -6.31 26.34
CA ASP A 194 17.74 -6.50 27.78
C ASP A 194 19.06 -5.82 28.18
N ASP A 195 20.10 -5.95 27.36
CA ASP A 195 21.36 -5.23 27.52
C ASP A 195 21.16 -3.70 27.46
N LEU A 196 20.35 -3.22 26.51
CA LEU A 196 20.01 -1.79 26.42
C LEU A 196 19.30 -1.29 27.69
N LEU A 197 18.28 -2.02 28.17
CA LEU A 197 17.54 -1.64 29.38
C LEU A 197 18.45 -1.64 30.61
N ALA A 198 19.41 -2.57 30.71
CA ALA A 198 20.38 -2.58 31.78
C ALA A 198 21.35 -1.39 31.73
N GLN A 199 21.79 -0.98 30.53
CA GLN A 199 22.68 0.17 30.36
C GLN A 199 21.96 1.53 30.55
N LEU A 200 20.67 1.60 30.24
CA LEU A 200 19.84 2.79 30.45
C LEU A 200 19.47 3.00 31.92
N ASP A 201 19.51 1.97 32.76
CA ASP A 201 19.08 2.08 34.15
C ASP A 201 20.03 3.01 34.94
N GLY A 202 19.46 4.07 35.52
CA GLY A 202 20.21 5.15 36.17
C GLY A 202 20.80 6.20 35.23
N PHE A 203 20.63 6.07 33.90
CA PHE A 203 21.08 7.07 32.94
C PHE A 203 20.19 8.32 33.00
N THR A 204 20.79 9.50 33.00
CA THR A 204 20.04 10.77 33.07
C THR A 204 20.04 11.47 31.72
N VAL A 205 18.85 11.83 31.26
CA VAL A 205 18.60 12.53 29.99
C VAL A 205 17.91 13.87 30.23
N MET A 206 18.02 14.80 29.28
CA MET A 206 17.37 16.11 29.36
C MET A 206 16.04 16.10 28.60
N VAL A 207 14.91 16.01 29.30
CA VAL A 207 13.56 16.09 28.68
C VAL A 207 13.03 17.50 28.85
N ARG A 208 12.79 18.22 27.76
CA ARG A 208 12.33 19.61 27.76
C ARG A 208 13.17 20.55 28.66
N GLY A 209 14.46 20.27 28.77
CA GLY A 209 15.40 21.03 29.60
C GLY A 209 15.43 20.64 31.08
N GLU A 210 14.68 19.62 31.50
CA GLU A 210 14.73 19.07 32.85
C GLU A 210 15.46 17.72 32.88
N PRO A 211 16.34 17.48 33.87
CA PRO A 211 17.01 16.20 34.01
C PRO A 211 16.04 15.11 34.50
N VAL A 212 15.96 14.01 33.74
CA VAL A 212 15.14 12.82 34.06
C VAL A 212 16.06 11.60 34.11
N THR A 213 16.11 10.93 35.26
CA THR A 213 16.84 9.67 35.43
C THR A 213 15.95 8.49 35.06
N LEU A 214 16.43 7.66 34.13
CA LEU A 214 15.74 6.47 33.65
C LEU A 214 15.85 5.33 34.66
N HIS A 215 14.75 4.61 34.84
CA HIS A 215 14.64 3.45 35.72
C HIS A 215 14.07 2.25 34.95
N THR A 216 14.93 1.62 34.16
CA THR A 216 14.58 0.59 33.18
C THR A 216 14.85 -0.84 33.63
N GLY A 217 15.59 -1.06 34.73
CA GLY A 217 16.08 -2.39 35.13
C GLY A 217 14.99 -3.44 35.43
N ASP A 218 13.87 -3.02 36.02
CA ASP A 218 12.71 -3.88 36.32
C ASP A 218 11.47 -3.48 35.48
N ALA A 219 11.66 -2.70 34.41
CA ALA A 219 10.55 -2.16 33.65
C ALA A 219 9.87 -3.24 32.78
N ALA A 220 8.54 -3.26 32.79
CA ALA A 220 7.78 -4.10 31.88
C ALA A 220 7.88 -3.51 30.46
N VAL A 221 8.35 -4.31 29.50
CA VAL A 221 8.38 -3.90 28.09
C VAL A 221 7.01 -4.17 27.46
N VAL A 222 6.43 -3.14 26.86
CA VAL A 222 5.18 -3.24 26.10
C VAL A 222 5.46 -2.85 24.66
N GLU A 223 5.34 -3.80 23.75
CA GLU A 223 5.42 -3.53 22.32
C GLU A 223 4.12 -2.87 21.85
N LEU A 224 4.28 -1.77 21.11
CA LEU A 224 3.17 -1.08 20.47
C LEU A 224 3.24 -1.31 18.98
N ASP A 225 2.43 -2.26 18.50
CA ASP A 225 2.36 -2.61 17.09
C ASP A 225 1.74 -1.49 16.24
N VAL A 226 2.01 -1.58 14.94
CA VAL A 226 1.28 -0.81 13.92
C VAL A 226 -0.20 -1.22 13.92
N THR A 227 -1.07 -0.25 13.67
CA THR A 227 -2.51 -0.49 13.50
C THR A 227 -2.80 -1.07 12.12
N LEU A 228 -3.97 -1.70 11.94
CA LEU A 228 -4.42 -2.19 10.64
C LEU A 228 -4.40 -1.10 9.56
N LEU A 229 -4.77 0.14 9.92
CA LEU A 229 -4.72 1.26 8.98
C LEU A 229 -3.29 1.57 8.57
N GLU A 230 -2.36 1.67 9.53
CA GLU A 230 -0.94 1.90 9.24
C GLU A 230 -0.34 0.76 8.40
N GLU A 231 -0.70 -0.49 8.68
CA GLU A 231 -0.27 -1.66 7.89
C GLU A 231 -0.75 -1.58 6.44
N ILE A 232 -2.05 -1.27 6.22
CA ILE A 232 -2.60 -1.06 4.89
C ILE A 232 -1.88 0.09 4.18
N LEU A 233 -1.66 1.22 4.85
CA LEU A 233 -0.98 2.38 4.26
C LEU A 233 0.50 2.10 3.96
N ALA A 234 1.19 1.32 4.79
CA ALA A 234 2.58 0.91 4.57
C ALA A 234 2.71 -0.01 3.36
N ILE A 235 1.73 -0.90 3.14
CA ILE A 235 1.68 -1.73 1.93
C ILE A 235 1.59 -0.85 0.67
N LEU A 236 0.92 0.30 0.74
CA LEU A 236 0.80 1.25 -0.38
C LEU A 236 2.07 2.06 -0.64
N THR A 237 3.10 1.95 0.19
CA THR A 237 4.43 2.53 -0.08
C THR A 237 5.36 1.54 -0.79
N ASN A 238 4.86 0.35 -1.19
CA ASN A 238 5.61 -0.59 -2.00
C ASN A 238 5.27 -0.40 -3.50
N PRO A 239 6.24 -0.04 -4.36
CA PRO A 239 5.99 0.23 -5.79
C PRO A 239 5.43 -1.00 -6.53
N ASN A 240 5.78 -2.22 -6.11
CA ASN A 240 5.22 -3.45 -6.68
C ASN A 240 3.73 -3.57 -6.41
N VAL A 241 3.29 -3.26 -5.18
CA VAL A 241 1.88 -3.32 -4.81
C VAL A 241 1.10 -2.23 -5.53
N VAL A 242 1.63 -1.01 -5.58
CA VAL A 242 0.99 0.10 -6.31
C VAL A 242 0.83 -0.24 -7.80
N PHE A 243 1.86 -0.82 -8.43
CA PHE A 243 1.76 -1.31 -9.81
C PHE A 243 0.69 -2.39 -9.98
N LEU A 244 0.64 -3.39 -9.08
CA LEU A 244 -0.37 -4.45 -9.13
C LEU A 244 -1.79 -3.88 -8.98
N LEU A 245 -2.00 -2.96 -8.05
CA LEU A 245 -3.28 -2.27 -7.85
C LEU A 245 -3.68 -1.47 -9.08
N LEU A 246 -2.74 -0.78 -9.71
CA LEU A 246 -2.97 -0.04 -10.95
C LEU A 246 -3.37 -0.98 -12.10
N ALA A 247 -2.62 -2.06 -12.29
CA ALA A 247 -2.80 -3.00 -13.39
C ALA A 247 -4.11 -3.81 -13.25
N VAL A 248 -4.35 -4.39 -12.05
CA VAL A 248 -5.58 -5.12 -11.74
C VAL A 248 -6.78 -4.18 -11.72
N GLY A 249 -6.63 -2.99 -11.14
CA GLY A 249 -7.68 -1.97 -11.09
C GLY A 249 -8.11 -1.54 -12.49
N ALA A 250 -7.16 -1.23 -13.37
CA ALA A 250 -7.43 -0.91 -14.77
C ALA A 250 -8.14 -2.06 -15.49
N GLN A 251 -7.68 -3.31 -15.31
CA GLN A 251 -8.31 -4.48 -15.91
C GLN A 251 -9.75 -4.70 -15.42
N ALA A 252 -10.00 -4.55 -14.11
CA ALA A 252 -11.33 -4.73 -13.54
C ALA A 252 -12.33 -3.69 -14.08
N ILE A 253 -11.89 -2.44 -14.27
CA ILE A 253 -12.69 -1.41 -14.95
C ILE A 253 -12.94 -1.78 -16.42
N LEU A 254 -11.92 -2.26 -17.15
CA LEU A 254 -12.10 -2.69 -18.54
C LEU A 254 -13.13 -3.82 -18.67
N ILE A 255 -13.11 -4.79 -17.75
CA ILE A 255 -14.07 -5.90 -17.73
C ILE A 255 -15.50 -5.39 -17.51
N GLU A 256 -15.71 -4.50 -16.55
CA GLU A 256 -17.03 -3.90 -16.28
C GLU A 256 -17.55 -3.10 -17.49
N LEU A 257 -16.69 -2.30 -18.12
CA LEU A 257 -17.06 -1.53 -19.33
C LEU A 257 -17.37 -2.44 -20.53
N SER A 258 -16.71 -3.60 -20.62
CA SER A 258 -16.88 -4.55 -21.74
C SER A 258 -18.14 -5.41 -21.61
N SER A 259 -18.59 -5.67 -20.38
CA SER A 259 -19.77 -6.49 -20.10
C SER A 259 -20.63 -5.81 -19.04
N PRO A 260 -21.35 -4.72 -19.41
CA PRO A 260 -22.15 -3.97 -18.46
C PRO A 260 -23.23 -4.85 -17.83
N GLY A 261 -23.39 -4.73 -16.51
CA GLY A 261 -24.40 -5.48 -15.75
C GLY A 261 -23.86 -6.13 -14.47
N GLY A 262 -22.53 -6.16 -14.30
CA GLY A 262 -21.89 -6.35 -13.01
C GLY A 262 -21.85 -5.04 -12.22
N TRP A 263 -21.44 -5.12 -10.96
CA TRP A 263 -20.99 -3.94 -10.19
C TRP A 263 -19.71 -4.25 -9.42
N VAL A 264 -19.48 -5.53 -9.13
CA VAL A 264 -18.34 -6.03 -8.36
C VAL A 264 -17.02 -5.70 -9.04
N ALA A 265 -16.89 -5.91 -10.36
CA ALA A 265 -15.65 -5.63 -11.08
C ALA A 265 -15.37 -4.12 -11.13
N GLY A 266 -16.37 -3.31 -11.49
CA GLY A 266 -16.24 -1.85 -11.48
C GLY A 266 -15.87 -1.27 -10.11
N PHE A 267 -16.55 -1.72 -9.05
CA PHE A 267 -16.30 -1.26 -7.68
C PHE A 267 -14.91 -1.67 -7.18
N THR A 268 -14.53 -2.94 -7.39
CA THR A 268 -13.19 -3.43 -7.04
C THR A 268 -12.11 -2.66 -7.81
N GLY A 269 -12.32 -2.44 -9.11
CA GLY A 269 -11.42 -1.65 -9.95
C GLY A 269 -11.25 -0.22 -9.44
N ALA A 270 -12.35 0.44 -9.08
CA ALA A 270 -12.31 1.80 -8.53
C ALA A 270 -11.53 1.88 -7.20
N ILE A 271 -11.72 0.91 -6.29
CA ILE A 271 -10.97 0.83 -5.04
C ILE A 271 -9.48 0.61 -5.32
N CYS A 272 -9.13 -0.37 -6.16
CA CYS A 272 -7.74 -0.65 -6.50
C CYS A 272 -7.05 0.58 -7.10
N LEU A 273 -7.72 1.29 -8.01
CA LEU A 273 -7.19 2.52 -8.58
C LEU A 273 -7.07 3.64 -7.54
N ALA A 274 -8.06 3.84 -6.67
CA ALA A 274 -7.98 4.84 -5.61
C ALA A 274 -6.80 4.61 -4.66
N LEU A 275 -6.59 3.34 -4.24
CA LEU A 275 -5.45 2.95 -3.41
C LEU A 275 -4.12 3.10 -4.16
N ALA A 276 -4.07 2.75 -5.45
CA ALA A 276 -2.89 2.97 -6.28
C ALA A 276 -2.55 4.47 -6.38
N PHE A 277 -3.54 5.33 -6.60
CA PHE A 277 -3.34 6.79 -6.66
C PHE A 277 -2.82 7.36 -5.35
N TYR A 278 -3.30 6.87 -4.20
CA TYR A 278 -2.71 7.23 -2.91
C TYR A 278 -1.22 6.86 -2.86
N GLY A 279 -0.88 5.62 -3.23
CA GLY A 279 0.51 5.15 -3.28
C GLY A 279 1.40 5.99 -4.21
N LEU A 280 0.89 6.39 -5.38
CA LEU A 280 1.59 7.30 -6.31
C LEU A 280 1.82 8.70 -5.73
N GLY A 281 0.97 9.16 -4.81
CA GLY A 281 1.15 10.44 -4.11
C GLY A 281 2.25 10.39 -3.04
N VAL A 282 2.57 9.20 -2.51
CA VAL A 282 3.61 9.00 -1.50
C VAL A 282 4.95 8.64 -2.14
N LEU A 283 4.93 7.89 -3.25
CA LEU A 283 6.12 7.43 -3.94
C LEU A 283 6.71 8.51 -4.86
N PRO A 284 8.05 8.62 -4.98
CA PRO A 284 8.70 9.55 -5.88
C PRO A 284 8.65 9.04 -7.34
N VAL A 285 7.46 9.04 -7.93
CA VAL A 285 7.20 8.49 -9.26
C VAL A 285 7.43 9.51 -10.37
N ASN A 286 7.77 9.03 -11.56
CA ASN A 286 7.82 9.84 -12.77
C ASN A 286 6.47 9.84 -13.48
N TRP A 287 5.72 10.92 -13.29
CA TRP A 287 4.38 11.12 -13.84
C TRP A 287 4.28 10.94 -15.36
N PHE A 288 5.39 11.03 -16.12
CA PHE A 288 5.39 10.72 -17.55
C PHE A 288 4.96 9.28 -17.85
N GLY A 289 5.23 8.33 -16.96
CA GLY A 289 4.81 6.93 -17.11
C GLY A 289 3.28 6.75 -17.19
N ILE A 290 2.51 7.65 -16.58
CA ILE A 290 1.04 7.62 -16.60
C ILE A 290 0.51 7.80 -18.03
N VAL A 291 1.20 8.56 -18.89
CA VAL A 291 0.80 8.75 -20.29
C VAL A 291 0.73 7.41 -21.02
N PHE A 292 1.72 6.54 -20.81
CA PHE A 292 1.75 5.20 -21.40
C PHE A 292 0.72 4.25 -20.78
N ILE A 293 0.41 4.39 -19.49
CA ILE A 293 -0.63 3.60 -18.83
C ILE A 293 -2.03 3.97 -19.36
N VAL A 294 -2.31 5.26 -19.50
CA VAL A 294 -3.56 5.74 -20.11
C VAL A 294 -3.64 5.29 -21.56
N LEU A 295 -2.53 5.37 -22.32
CA LEU A 295 -2.46 4.84 -23.68
C LEU A 295 -2.76 3.34 -23.71
N ALA A 296 -2.20 2.54 -22.82
CA ALA A 296 -2.50 1.11 -22.72
C ALA A 296 -4.00 0.86 -22.50
N PHE A 297 -4.60 1.59 -21.56
CA PHE A 297 -6.04 1.50 -21.27
C PHE A 297 -6.90 1.85 -22.50
N VAL A 298 -6.56 2.93 -23.21
CA VAL A 298 -7.24 3.32 -24.45
C VAL A 298 -7.07 2.26 -25.55
N LEU A 299 -5.87 1.71 -25.72
CA LEU A 299 -5.61 0.66 -26.72
C LEU A 299 -6.41 -0.61 -26.43
N PHE A 300 -6.56 -1.01 -25.16
CA PHE A 300 -7.46 -2.10 -24.77
C PHE A 300 -8.91 -1.81 -25.17
N ILE A 301 -9.41 -0.60 -24.89
CA ILE A 301 -10.78 -0.21 -25.27
C ILE A 301 -10.97 -0.22 -26.79
N LEU A 302 -10.00 0.31 -27.54
CA LEU A 302 -10.06 0.35 -29.00
C LEU A 302 -10.06 -1.05 -29.60
N ASP A 303 -9.37 -2.03 -29.00
CA ASP A 303 -9.38 -3.41 -29.49
C ASP A 303 -10.77 -4.05 -29.43
N ILE A 304 -11.56 -3.70 -28.41
CA ILE A 304 -12.95 -4.16 -28.27
C ILE A 304 -13.81 -3.69 -29.45
N GLN A 305 -13.58 -2.47 -29.94
CA GLN A 305 -14.37 -1.87 -31.01
C GLN A 305 -13.85 -2.27 -32.41
N ALA A 306 -12.53 -2.21 -32.61
CA ALA A 306 -11.90 -2.37 -33.91
C ALA A 306 -11.60 -3.82 -34.30
N THR A 307 -11.83 -4.80 -33.41
CA THR A 307 -11.55 -6.23 -33.64
C THR A 307 -10.19 -6.46 -34.33
N SER A 308 -9.11 -5.97 -33.71
CA SER A 308 -7.78 -5.90 -34.36
C SER A 308 -7.00 -7.23 -34.38
N HIS A 309 -7.69 -8.36 -34.13
CA HIS A 309 -7.08 -9.69 -33.97
C HIS A 309 -5.98 -9.73 -32.88
N GLY A 310 -6.04 -8.84 -31.88
CA GLY A 310 -5.11 -8.78 -30.76
C GLY A 310 -3.85 -7.92 -30.97
N ALA A 311 -3.70 -7.26 -32.11
CA ALA A 311 -2.56 -6.36 -32.34
C ALA A 311 -2.57 -5.16 -31.37
N LEU A 312 -3.74 -4.56 -31.14
CA LEU A 312 -3.90 -3.48 -30.16
C LEU A 312 -3.69 -3.97 -28.73
N THR A 313 -4.14 -5.18 -28.38
CA THR A 313 -3.82 -5.83 -27.10
C THR A 313 -2.30 -5.95 -26.88
N ALA A 314 -1.54 -6.38 -27.89
CA ALA A 314 -0.08 -6.48 -27.76
C ALA A 314 0.57 -5.09 -27.58
N ALA A 315 0.11 -4.08 -28.31
CA ALA A 315 0.57 -2.70 -28.15
C ALA A 315 0.19 -2.12 -26.78
N ALA A 316 -0.98 -2.47 -26.25
CA ALA A 316 -1.43 -2.08 -24.92
C ALA A 316 -0.54 -2.70 -23.83
N VAL A 317 -0.22 -4.00 -23.94
CA VAL A 317 0.72 -4.69 -23.02
C VAL A 317 2.10 -4.03 -23.07
N GLY A 318 2.63 -3.76 -24.27
CA GLY A 318 3.90 -3.04 -24.42
C GLY A 318 3.87 -1.66 -23.79
N SER A 319 2.78 -0.91 -23.99
CA SER A 319 2.58 0.41 -23.39
C SER A 319 2.48 0.33 -21.86
N LEU A 320 1.81 -0.67 -21.30
CA LEU A 320 1.72 -0.89 -19.86
C LEU A 320 3.09 -1.18 -19.25
N ILE A 321 3.90 -2.04 -19.89
CA ILE A 321 5.27 -2.36 -19.45
C ILE A 321 6.13 -1.10 -19.47
N VAL A 322 6.17 -0.39 -20.59
CA VAL A 322 6.95 0.85 -20.72
C VAL A 322 6.48 1.89 -19.70
N GLY A 323 5.17 2.07 -19.55
CA GLY A 323 4.59 3.02 -18.61
C GLY A 323 4.96 2.72 -17.16
N ALA A 324 4.85 1.46 -16.73
CA ALA A 324 5.24 1.06 -15.38
C ALA A 324 6.74 1.25 -15.11
N LEU A 325 7.59 0.88 -16.07
CA LEU A 325 9.04 1.05 -15.94
C LEU A 325 9.45 2.53 -15.92
N VAL A 326 8.82 3.38 -16.74
CA VAL A 326 9.05 4.83 -16.69
C VAL A 326 8.56 5.39 -15.34
N LEU A 327 7.39 4.98 -14.88
CA LEU A 327 6.75 5.48 -13.67
C LEU A 327 7.59 5.22 -12.41
N PHE A 328 8.13 4.00 -12.27
CA PHE A 328 8.82 3.56 -11.04
C PHE A 328 10.34 3.36 -11.17
N ASN A 329 10.88 3.13 -12.37
CA ASN A 329 12.28 2.76 -12.59
C ASN A 329 13.05 3.84 -13.37
N SER A 330 12.85 5.10 -13.00
CA SER A 330 13.60 6.20 -13.60
C SER A 330 15.10 6.11 -13.25
N PRO A 331 16.01 6.57 -14.14
CA PRO A 331 17.45 6.54 -13.90
C PRO A 331 17.81 7.26 -12.58
N GLY A 332 18.64 6.64 -11.75
CA GLY A 332 19.01 7.17 -10.43
C GLY A 332 18.22 6.56 -9.26
N SER A 333 16.96 6.14 -9.48
CA SER A 333 16.06 5.62 -8.43
C SER A 333 16.73 4.61 -7.51
N LEU A 334 16.56 4.76 -6.20
CA LEU A 334 17.11 3.82 -5.23
C LEU A 334 16.51 2.42 -5.45
N PRO A 335 17.28 1.32 -5.29
CA PRO A 335 16.82 -0.03 -5.63
C PRO A 335 15.50 -0.44 -4.95
N TYR A 336 15.26 0.02 -3.72
CA TYR A 336 14.06 -0.30 -2.95
C TYR A 336 12.81 0.50 -3.38
N LEU A 337 12.97 1.56 -4.19
CA LEU A 337 11.88 2.36 -4.76
C LEU A 337 11.49 1.90 -6.18
N ARG A 338 12.22 0.92 -6.74
CA ARG A 338 11.96 0.38 -8.08
C ARG A 338 10.92 -0.72 -8.06
N VAL A 339 10.12 -0.77 -9.12
CA VAL A 339 9.26 -1.92 -9.42
C VAL A 339 10.10 -3.06 -10.01
N SER A 340 9.79 -4.29 -9.62
CA SER A 340 10.43 -5.50 -10.13
C SER A 340 10.11 -5.69 -11.62
N VAL A 341 11.14 -5.69 -12.47
CA VAL A 341 10.98 -5.86 -13.93
C VAL A 341 10.30 -7.20 -14.27
N PRO A 342 10.69 -8.36 -13.68
CA PRO A 342 9.97 -9.61 -13.89
C PRO A 342 8.50 -9.56 -13.49
N LEU A 343 8.17 -8.85 -12.40
CA LEU A 343 6.79 -8.67 -11.96
C LEU A 343 5.99 -7.87 -12.98
N VAL A 344 6.54 -6.77 -13.50
CA VAL A 344 5.90 -5.95 -14.52
C VAL A 344 5.63 -6.76 -15.78
N ILE A 345 6.64 -7.47 -16.29
CA ILE A 345 6.50 -8.29 -17.51
C ILE A 345 5.49 -9.42 -17.29
N GLY A 346 5.62 -10.15 -16.18
CA GLY A 346 4.74 -11.28 -15.85
C GLY A 346 3.28 -10.85 -15.70
N THR A 347 3.03 -9.80 -14.90
CA THR A 347 1.67 -9.28 -14.69
C THR A 347 1.06 -8.77 -16.00
N SER A 348 1.83 -7.99 -16.77
CA SER A 348 1.34 -7.43 -18.05
C SER A 348 1.04 -8.54 -19.07
N ALA A 349 1.85 -9.60 -19.11
CA ALA A 349 1.61 -10.76 -19.96
C ALA A 349 0.36 -11.54 -19.53
N VAL A 350 0.16 -11.77 -18.22
CA VAL A 350 -1.04 -12.43 -17.68
C VAL A 350 -2.30 -11.63 -17.98
N LEU A 351 -2.28 -10.32 -17.74
CA LEU A 351 -3.43 -9.45 -18.02
C LEU A 351 -3.73 -9.36 -19.52
N GLY A 352 -2.69 -9.22 -20.36
CA GLY A 352 -2.84 -9.24 -21.81
C GLY A 352 -3.39 -10.56 -22.33
N GLY A 353 -2.91 -11.69 -21.81
CA GLY A 353 -3.41 -13.02 -22.15
C GLY A 353 -4.86 -13.24 -21.71
N ALA A 354 -5.22 -12.80 -20.49
CA ALA A 354 -6.59 -12.87 -20.00
C ALA A 354 -7.54 -12.00 -20.83
N PHE A 355 -7.13 -10.78 -21.17
CA PHE A 355 -7.89 -9.89 -22.05
C PHE A 355 -8.08 -10.50 -23.45
N PHE A 356 -7.02 -11.05 -24.03
CA PHE A 356 -7.08 -11.73 -25.33
C PHE A 356 -8.02 -12.94 -25.31
N ALA A 357 -7.98 -13.74 -24.24
CA ALA A 357 -8.90 -14.88 -24.08
C ALA A 357 -10.36 -14.43 -23.99
N LEU A 358 -10.65 -13.34 -23.26
CA LEU A 358 -11.98 -12.74 -23.19
C LEU A 358 -12.44 -12.23 -24.56
N LEU A 359 -11.56 -11.57 -25.32
CA LEU A 359 -11.86 -11.11 -26.68
C LEU A 359 -12.23 -12.29 -27.59
N VAL A 360 -11.45 -13.38 -27.55
CA VAL A 360 -11.74 -14.59 -28.33
C VAL A 360 -13.09 -15.20 -27.93
N PHE A 361 -13.39 -15.26 -26.63
CA PHE A 361 -14.68 -15.76 -26.14
C PHE A 361 -15.86 -14.88 -26.57
N ALA A 362 -15.72 -13.55 -26.46
CA ALA A 362 -16.73 -12.57 -26.90
C ALA A 362 -16.98 -12.64 -28.42
N LEU A 363 -15.91 -12.81 -29.23
CA LEU A 363 -16.05 -12.97 -30.68
C LEU A 363 -16.68 -14.30 -31.07
N ARG A 364 -16.41 -15.39 -30.34
CA ARG A 364 -17.06 -16.69 -30.55
C ARG A 364 -18.54 -16.64 -30.23
N THR A 365 -18.93 -15.98 -29.14
CA THR A 365 -20.33 -15.85 -28.73
C THR A 365 -21.15 -14.98 -29.68
N ARG A 366 -20.55 -13.92 -30.26
CA ARG A 366 -21.20 -13.15 -31.34
C ARG A 366 -21.53 -13.96 -32.60
N ARG A 367 -20.85 -15.09 -32.83
CA ARG A 367 -21.12 -15.97 -33.98
C ARG A 367 -22.16 -17.06 -33.69
N LEU A 368 -22.65 -17.16 -32.46
CA LEU A 368 -23.74 -18.07 -32.13
C LEU A 368 -25.08 -17.48 -32.61
N PRO A 369 -25.97 -18.28 -33.21
CA PRO A 369 -27.30 -17.81 -33.58
C PRO A 369 -28.04 -17.30 -32.33
N ALA A 370 -28.83 -16.24 -32.50
CA ALA A 370 -29.59 -15.64 -31.42
C ALA A 370 -30.51 -16.69 -30.77
N ALA A 371 -30.30 -16.99 -29.50
CA ALA A 371 -31.04 -18.02 -28.78
C ALA A 371 -32.44 -17.58 -28.31
N MET A 372 -32.73 -16.27 -28.30
CA MET A 372 -34.00 -15.68 -27.85
C MET A 372 -34.40 -14.47 -28.69
N GLY A 373 -35.72 -14.21 -28.77
CA GLY A 373 -36.32 -13.06 -29.45
C GLY A 373 -36.89 -13.35 -30.84
N ALA A 374 -37.44 -12.33 -31.51
CA ALA A 374 -38.05 -12.45 -32.84
C ALA A 374 -37.16 -13.18 -33.86
N ALA A 375 -35.84 -12.96 -33.81
CA ALA A 375 -34.88 -13.60 -34.71
C ALA A 375 -34.73 -15.12 -34.49
N SER A 376 -35.01 -15.65 -33.28
CA SER A 376 -34.95 -17.08 -33.00
C SER A 376 -36.16 -17.86 -33.51
N LEU A 377 -37.23 -17.16 -33.93
CA LEU A 377 -38.43 -17.78 -34.47
C LEU A 377 -38.27 -18.14 -35.96
N VAL A 378 -37.39 -17.46 -36.68
CA VAL A 378 -37.12 -17.73 -38.10
C VAL A 378 -36.55 -19.15 -38.27
N GLY A 379 -37.18 -19.94 -39.14
CA GLY A 379 -36.83 -21.35 -39.37
C GLY A 379 -37.52 -22.34 -38.43
N LYS A 380 -38.22 -21.90 -37.38
CA LYS A 380 -39.04 -22.79 -36.54
C LYS A 380 -40.31 -23.23 -37.27
N VAL A 381 -40.78 -24.42 -36.93
CA VAL A 381 -42.02 -25.02 -37.47
C VAL A 381 -43.15 -24.81 -36.48
N GLY A 382 -44.28 -24.31 -36.96
CA GLY A 382 -45.51 -24.12 -36.20
C GLY A 382 -46.70 -24.81 -36.85
N GLU A 383 -47.81 -24.84 -36.14
CA GLU A 383 -49.10 -25.38 -36.59
C GLU A 383 -50.12 -24.26 -36.77
N VAL A 384 -50.88 -24.26 -37.86
CA VAL A 384 -51.95 -23.27 -38.08
C VAL A 384 -53.13 -23.56 -37.15
N LYS A 385 -53.49 -22.62 -36.28
CA LYS A 385 -54.70 -22.72 -35.43
C LYS A 385 -55.92 -22.07 -36.06
N GLN A 386 -55.71 -20.95 -36.76
CA GLN A 386 -56.73 -20.27 -37.54
C GLN A 386 -56.26 -20.15 -38.98
N THR A 387 -57.07 -20.63 -39.92
CA THR A 387 -56.79 -20.62 -41.37
C THR A 387 -56.19 -19.29 -41.82
N LEU A 388 -55.05 -19.36 -42.50
CA LEU A 388 -54.29 -18.21 -43.00
C LEU A 388 -54.78 -17.81 -44.39
N ALA A 389 -55.50 -16.70 -44.51
CA ALA A 389 -55.99 -16.18 -45.79
C ALA A 389 -56.21 -14.64 -45.82
N PRO A 390 -55.18 -13.82 -46.08
CA PRO A 390 -53.75 -14.09 -45.96
C PRO A 390 -53.25 -13.99 -44.52
N LYS A 391 -54.12 -13.66 -43.55
CA LYS A 391 -53.79 -13.55 -42.12
C LYS A 391 -54.50 -14.62 -41.31
N GLY A 392 -53.89 -15.03 -40.20
CA GLY A 392 -54.39 -16.05 -39.30
C GLY A 392 -53.52 -16.18 -38.06
N ILE A 393 -53.71 -17.25 -37.31
CA ILE A 393 -52.97 -17.53 -36.07
C ILE A 393 -52.25 -18.86 -36.21
N VAL A 394 -50.96 -18.87 -35.85
CA VAL A 394 -50.13 -20.06 -35.82
C VAL A 394 -49.63 -20.28 -34.39
N GLN A 395 -49.58 -21.53 -33.96
CA GLN A 395 -48.93 -21.91 -32.72
C GLN A 395 -47.48 -22.31 -33.02
N LEU A 396 -46.54 -21.64 -32.36
CA LEU A 396 -45.12 -21.98 -32.36
C LEU A 396 -44.72 -22.34 -30.94
N GLU A 397 -44.27 -23.57 -30.75
CA GLU A 397 -44.01 -24.14 -29.43
C GLU A 397 -45.26 -24.03 -28.54
N SER A 398 -45.25 -23.17 -27.52
CA SER A 398 -46.39 -22.97 -26.59
C SER A 398 -47.05 -21.60 -26.74
N GLU A 399 -46.72 -20.83 -27.78
CA GLU A 399 -47.22 -19.46 -27.98
C GLU A 399 -48.02 -19.33 -29.28
N GLU A 400 -49.08 -18.54 -29.25
CA GLU A 400 -49.87 -18.17 -30.43
C GLU A 400 -49.36 -16.85 -31.02
N TRP A 401 -49.09 -16.87 -32.32
CA TRP A 401 -48.55 -15.75 -33.05
C TRP A 401 -49.48 -15.37 -34.21
N SER A 402 -49.67 -14.07 -34.41
CA SER A 402 -50.30 -13.55 -35.62
C SER A 402 -49.40 -13.82 -36.81
N ALA A 403 -49.90 -14.48 -37.84
CA ALA A 403 -49.11 -14.83 -39.01
C ALA A 403 -49.77 -14.40 -40.32
N GLU A 404 -48.94 -14.18 -41.34
CA GLU A 404 -49.35 -13.88 -42.70
C GLU A 404 -48.60 -14.73 -43.73
N THR A 405 -49.27 -15.02 -44.85
CA THR A 405 -48.79 -15.86 -45.95
C THR A 405 -48.81 -15.06 -47.27
N ASP A 406 -47.85 -15.32 -48.15
CA ASP A 406 -47.76 -14.68 -49.47
C ASP A 406 -48.72 -15.38 -50.45
N GLY A 407 -50.02 -15.10 -50.32
CA GLY A 407 -51.04 -15.48 -51.32
C GLY A 407 -51.51 -16.94 -51.30
N GLU A 408 -50.89 -17.83 -50.53
CA GLU A 408 -51.36 -19.21 -50.34
C GLU A 408 -52.33 -19.30 -49.17
N THR A 409 -53.51 -19.91 -49.35
CA THR A 409 -54.40 -20.24 -48.23
C THR A 409 -53.93 -21.51 -47.54
N ILE A 410 -53.65 -21.44 -46.23
CA ILE A 410 -53.18 -22.57 -45.43
C ILE A 410 -54.23 -22.88 -44.35
N GLU A 411 -54.79 -24.08 -44.37
CA GLU A 411 -55.88 -24.48 -43.46
C GLU A 411 -55.39 -24.76 -42.04
N ALA A 412 -56.29 -24.64 -41.07
CA ALA A 412 -56.04 -25.05 -39.69
C ALA A 412 -55.58 -26.53 -39.60
N GLY A 413 -54.61 -26.79 -38.73
CA GLY A 413 -53.96 -28.08 -38.54
C GLY A 413 -52.75 -28.33 -39.45
N GLN A 414 -52.48 -27.49 -40.46
CA GLN A 414 -51.33 -27.64 -41.33
C GLN A 414 -50.05 -27.08 -40.71
N SER A 415 -48.88 -27.65 -41.08
CA SER A 415 -47.58 -27.17 -40.61
C SER A 415 -47.03 -26.05 -41.48
N VAL A 416 -46.46 -25.03 -40.84
CA VAL A 416 -45.82 -23.88 -41.49
C VAL A 416 -44.41 -23.67 -40.95
N VAL A 417 -43.55 -23.03 -41.74
CA VAL A 417 -42.23 -22.59 -41.28
C VAL A 417 -42.15 -21.07 -41.32
N VAL A 418 -41.58 -20.48 -40.27
CA VAL A 418 -41.38 -19.03 -40.19
C VAL A 418 -40.25 -18.61 -41.12
N VAL A 419 -40.54 -17.66 -42.01
CA VAL A 419 -39.61 -17.12 -43.01
C VAL A 419 -39.03 -15.79 -42.53
N GLU A 420 -39.83 -14.97 -41.87
CA GLU A 420 -39.45 -13.63 -41.42
C GLU A 420 -40.30 -13.24 -40.20
N VAL A 421 -39.77 -12.40 -39.31
CA VAL A 421 -40.52 -11.79 -38.21
C VAL A 421 -40.61 -10.28 -38.40
N ARG A 422 -41.83 -9.75 -38.46
CA ARG A 422 -42.14 -8.34 -38.66
C ARG A 422 -42.89 -7.80 -37.43
N GLY A 423 -42.12 -7.31 -36.45
CA GLY A 423 -42.69 -6.86 -35.17
C GLY A 423 -43.38 -8.00 -34.44
N VAL A 424 -44.70 -7.90 -34.26
CA VAL A 424 -45.55 -8.93 -33.62
C VAL A 424 -46.22 -9.88 -34.62
N ARG A 425 -45.86 -9.81 -35.92
CA ARG A 425 -46.40 -10.70 -36.96
C ARG A 425 -45.32 -11.55 -37.59
N LEU A 426 -45.65 -12.81 -37.88
CA LEU A 426 -44.76 -13.75 -38.53
C LEU A 426 -45.15 -13.90 -40.01
N LYS A 427 -44.16 -13.85 -40.89
CA LYS A 427 -44.34 -14.27 -42.27
C LYS A 427 -44.04 -15.77 -42.34
N VAL A 428 -45.02 -16.55 -42.76
CA VAL A 428 -44.93 -18.01 -42.77
C VAL A 428 -45.19 -18.55 -44.17
N ARG A 429 -44.61 -19.71 -44.47
CA ARG A 429 -44.91 -20.48 -45.68
C ARG A 429 -45.29 -21.91 -45.32
N ARG A 430 -46.06 -22.57 -46.17
CA ARG A 430 -46.38 -23.99 -45.98
C ARG A 430 -45.09 -24.80 -45.91
N LYS A 431 -44.99 -25.68 -44.92
CA LYS A 431 -43.90 -26.65 -44.85
C LYS A 431 -44.15 -27.70 -45.93
N ALA A 432 -43.24 -27.79 -46.90
CA ALA A 432 -43.27 -28.79 -47.97
C ALA A 432 -43.12 -30.21 -47.41
#